data_AF-A0A3M1H2B2-F1
#
_entry.id   AF-A0A3M1H2B2-F1
#
_cell.length_a   1.000
_cell.length_b   1.000
_cell.length_c   1.000
_cell.angle_alpha   90.00
_cell.angle_beta   90.00
_cell.angle_gamma   90.00
#
_symmetry.space_group_name_H-M   'P 1'
#
loop_
_entity.id
_entity.type
_entity.pdbx_description
1 polymer ?
#
loop_
_entity_poly.entity_id
_entity_poly.type
_entity_poly.pdbx_seq_one_letter_code
_entity_poly.pdbx_strand_id
1 'polypeptide(L)'
;MDLSALPGLNATLNATAAVLLVAGFVAVKRGRIAVHKGCMLGAVAASALFLTSYLYYHAHAGTTRFAHGGAIRAIYLAILGSHTLLAAALAVLVPITLWRAWRDDRERHRRIARWTWPIWLYVSVTGVVIYLMLYVWFPAPPAR
;
A
#
# COMPACT_ATOMS: atom_id res chain seq x y z
N MET A 1 5.85 21.95 -4.72
CA MET A 1 6.49 20.73 -4.16
C MET A 1 7.29 20.10 -5.28
N ASP A 2 8.51 19.66 -5.01
CA ASP A 2 9.30 18.97 -6.03
C ASP A 2 8.69 17.58 -6.31
N LEU A 3 8.35 17.33 -7.58
CA LEU A 3 7.74 16.07 -8.01
C LEU A 3 8.70 14.88 -7.79
N SER A 4 10.01 15.12 -7.74
CA SER A 4 11.04 14.10 -7.49
C SER A 4 10.96 13.47 -6.09
N ALA A 5 10.38 14.18 -5.11
CA ALA A 5 10.24 13.70 -3.73
C ALA A 5 9.00 12.81 -3.52
N LEU A 6 8.02 12.87 -4.43
CA LEU A 6 6.75 12.15 -4.29
C LEU A 6 6.89 10.62 -4.32
N PRO A 7 7.76 10.00 -5.17
CA PRO A 7 8.00 8.57 -5.09
C PRO A 7 8.53 8.11 -3.72
N GLY A 8 9.44 8.88 -3.12
CA GLY A 8 9.96 8.62 -1.78
C GLY A 8 8.86 8.73 -0.71
N LEU A 9 8.04 9.78 -0.78
CA LEU A 9 6.87 9.95 0.09
C LEU A 9 5.87 8.79 -0.05
N ASN A 10 5.63 8.33 -1.27
CA ASN A 10 4.73 7.22 -1.54
C ASN A 10 5.24 5.91 -0.91
N ALA A 11 6.55 5.67 -0.97
CA ALA A 11 7.17 4.52 -0.34
C ALA A 11 7.09 4.60 1.19
N THR A 12 7.35 5.76 1.79
CA THR A 12 7.27 5.94 3.25
C THR A 12 5.84 5.79 3.77
N LEU A 13 4.84 6.29 3.04
CA LEU A 13 3.43 6.11 3.38
C LEU A 13 3.01 4.63 3.34
N ASN A 14 3.45 3.88 2.33
CA ASN A 14 3.22 2.43 2.25
C ASN A 14 3.92 1.66 3.38
N ALA A 15 5.17 2.01 3.68
CA ALA A 15 5.90 1.42 4.80
C ALA A 15 5.19 1.69 6.13
N THR A 16 4.72 2.92 6.33
CA THR A 16 3.94 3.32 7.51
C THR A 16 2.65 2.51 7.61
N ALA A 17 1.91 2.35 6.51
CA ALA A 17 0.72 1.52 6.45
C ALA A 17 1.03 0.06 6.83
N ALA A 18 2.09 -0.53 6.27
CA ALA A 18 2.51 -1.90 6.60
C ALA A 18 2.81 -2.08 8.09
N VAL A 19 3.56 -1.15 8.70
CA VAL A 19 3.88 -1.17 10.13
C VAL A 19 2.60 -1.08 10.98
N LEU A 20 1.69 -0.15 10.64
CA LEU A 20 0.43 0.01 11.36
C LEU A 20 -0.47 -1.23 11.22
N LEU A 21 -0.49 -1.87 10.05
CA LEU A 21 -1.26 -3.10 9.82
C LEU A 21 -0.76 -4.27 10.67
N VAL A 22 0.56 -4.43 10.76
CA VAL A 22 1.18 -5.46 11.61
C VAL A 22 0.92 -5.15 13.10
N ALA A 23 1.17 -3.90 13.53
CA ALA A 23 0.92 -3.48 14.90
C ALA A 23 -0.55 -3.66 15.31
N GLY A 24 -1.49 -3.28 14.43
CA GLY A 24 -2.92 -3.44 14.67
C GLY A 24 -3.38 -4.90 14.71
N PHE A 25 -2.74 -5.79 13.93
CA PHE A 25 -2.99 -7.23 13.99
C PHE A 25 -2.48 -7.85 15.30
N VAL A 26 -1.28 -7.46 15.72
CA VAL A 26 -0.74 -7.89 17.02
C VAL A 26 -1.61 -7.38 18.17
N ALA A 27 -2.10 -6.14 18.08
CA ALA A 27 -2.98 -5.55 19.09
C ALA A 27 -4.29 -6.32 19.25
N VAL A 28 -4.98 -6.65 18.15
CA VAL A 28 -6.25 -7.41 18.22
C VAL A 28 -6.04 -8.83 18.74
N LYS A 29 -4.92 -9.49 18.37
CA LYS A 29 -4.56 -10.80 18.93
C LYS A 29 -4.31 -10.77 20.44
N ARG A 30 -3.85 -9.63 20.96
CA ARG A 30 -3.65 -9.38 22.41
C ARG A 30 -4.89 -8.82 23.11
N GLY A 31 -6.06 -8.79 22.45
CA GLY A 31 -7.29 -8.23 23.00
C GLY A 31 -7.32 -6.70 23.14
N ARG A 32 -6.30 -5.97 22.63
CA ARG A 32 -6.18 -4.51 22.74
C ARG A 32 -6.96 -3.82 21.63
N ILE A 33 -8.29 -3.81 21.74
CA ILE A 33 -9.19 -3.33 20.68
C ILE A 33 -9.02 -1.83 20.38
N ALA A 34 -8.80 -0.98 21.38
CA ALA A 34 -8.59 0.45 21.17
C ALA A 34 -7.33 0.73 20.33
N VAL A 35 -6.22 0.04 20.63
CA VAL A 35 -4.97 0.14 19.86
C VAL A 35 -5.17 -0.38 18.44
N HIS A 36 -5.86 -1.52 18.27
CA HIS A 36 -6.21 -2.05 16.96
C HIS A 36 -6.96 -1.01 16.11
N LYS A 37 -8.01 -0.39 16.68
CA LYS A 37 -8.79 0.65 15.99
C LYS A 37 -7.91 1.84 15.57
N GLY A 38 -7.07 2.35 16.47
CA GLY A 38 -6.14 3.44 16.18
C GLY A 38 -5.17 3.09 15.04
N CYS A 39 -4.57 1.90 15.08
CA CYS A 39 -3.69 1.42 14.02
C CYS A 39 -4.40 1.27 12.67
N MET A 40 -5.62 0.71 12.65
CA MET A 40 -6.38 0.55 11.40
C MET A 40 -6.75 1.90 10.79
N LEU A 41 -7.21 2.87 11.61
CA LEU A 41 -7.52 4.22 11.12
C LEU A 41 -6.27 4.94 10.61
N GLY A 42 -5.14 4.81 11.30
CA GLY A 42 -3.86 5.33 10.82
C GLY A 42 -3.43 4.71 9.49
N ALA A 43 -3.61 3.39 9.31
CA ALA A 43 -3.31 2.71 8.06
C ALA A 43 -4.21 3.19 6.91
N VAL A 44 -5.51 3.43 7.18
CA VAL A 44 -6.42 4.05 6.19
C VAL A 44 -5.92 5.43 5.80
N ALA A 45 -5.59 6.28 6.77
CA ALA A 45 -5.10 7.63 6.51
C ALA A 45 -3.82 7.62 5.67
N ALA A 46 -2.83 6.79 6.03
CA ALA A 46 -1.60 6.62 5.26
C ALA A 46 -1.87 6.13 3.83
N SER A 47 -2.78 5.16 3.66
CA SER A 47 -3.15 4.63 2.34
C SER A 47 -3.90 5.65 1.47
N ALA A 48 -4.78 6.45 2.07
CA ALA A 48 -5.47 7.53 1.38
C ALA A 48 -4.50 8.62 0.92
N LEU A 49 -3.59 9.06 1.80
CA LEU A 49 -2.53 10.01 1.46
C LEU A 49 -1.63 9.47 0.35
N PHE A 50 -1.26 8.18 0.41
CA PHE A 50 -0.50 7.52 -0.64
C PHE A 50 -1.24 7.58 -1.97
N LEU A 51 -2.53 7.22 -2.00
CA LEU A 51 -3.30 7.21 -3.23
C LEU A 51 -3.41 8.61 -3.84
N THR A 52 -3.69 9.63 -3.02
CA THR A 52 -3.74 11.02 -3.47
C THR A 52 -2.40 11.48 -4.04
N SER A 53 -1.30 11.23 -3.33
CA SER A 53 0.05 11.58 -3.78
C SER A 53 0.46 10.82 -5.05
N TYR A 54 0.13 9.52 -5.14
CA TYR A 54 0.39 8.69 -6.31
C TYR A 54 -0.36 9.18 -7.56
N LEU A 55 -1.65 9.45 -7.43
CA LEU A 55 -2.47 9.97 -8.55
C LEU A 55 -1.98 11.35 -8.98
N TYR A 56 -1.63 12.21 -8.03
CA TYR A 56 -1.05 13.52 -8.33
C TYR A 56 0.26 13.40 -9.09
N TYR A 57 1.19 12.55 -8.63
CA TYR A 57 2.44 12.27 -9.33
C TYR A 57 2.20 11.73 -10.74
N HIS A 58 1.34 10.71 -10.90
CA HIS A 58 1.06 10.11 -12.21
C HIS A 58 0.41 11.08 -13.19
N ALA A 59 -0.45 11.99 -12.70
CA ALA A 59 -1.08 13.01 -13.55
C ALA A 59 -0.09 14.06 -14.08
N HIS A 60 1.03 14.31 -13.39
CA HIS A 60 1.98 15.39 -13.74
C HIS A 60 3.32 14.89 -14.29
N ALA A 61 3.86 13.80 -13.75
CA ALA A 61 5.16 13.23 -14.13
C ALA A 61 5.05 12.14 -15.21
N GLY A 62 3.84 11.68 -15.51
CA GLY A 62 3.60 10.57 -16.44
C GLY A 62 4.01 9.20 -15.87
N THR A 63 4.04 8.18 -16.72
CA THR A 63 4.35 6.80 -16.30
C THR A 63 5.86 6.54 -16.31
N THR A 64 6.41 6.23 -15.13
CA THR A 64 7.78 5.75 -14.99
C THR A 64 7.96 4.40 -15.69
N ARG A 65 8.87 4.34 -16.67
CA ARG A 65 9.23 3.09 -17.36
C ARG A 65 10.40 2.43 -16.64
N PHE A 66 10.28 1.12 -16.40
CA PHE A 66 11.40 0.34 -15.90
C PHE A 66 12.47 0.20 -17.00
N ALA A 67 13.64 0.80 -16.77
CA ALA A 67 14.68 0.97 -17.78
C ALA A 67 15.44 -0.33 -18.13
N HIS A 68 15.30 -1.36 -17.31
CA HIS A 68 16.09 -2.60 -17.41
C HIS A 68 15.29 -3.71 -18.10
N GLY A 69 15.96 -4.52 -18.92
CA GLY A 69 15.38 -5.65 -19.65
C GLY A 69 15.54 -7.01 -18.95
N GLY A 70 15.17 -8.10 -19.64
CA GLY A 70 15.41 -9.46 -19.19
C GLY A 70 14.51 -9.93 -18.03
N ALA A 71 14.97 -10.94 -17.28
CA ALA A 71 14.20 -11.58 -16.21
C ALA A 71 13.76 -10.61 -15.11
N ILE A 72 14.57 -9.60 -14.78
CA ILE A 72 14.24 -8.61 -13.75
C ILE A 72 13.05 -7.74 -14.15
N ARG A 73 12.87 -7.44 -15.44
CA ARG A 73 11.68 -6.74 -15.95
C ARG A 73 10.43 -7.58 -15.78
N ALA A 74 10.50 -8.89 -16.05
CA ALA A 74 9.38 -9.79 -15.87
C ALA A 74 8.95 -9.87 -14.40
N ILE A 75 9.93 -9.96 -13.48
CA ILE A 75 9.68 -9.93 -12.02
C ILE A 75 9.03 -8.60 -11.63
N TYR A 76 9.57 -7.46 -12.07
CA TYR A 76 9.00 -6.13 -11.81
C TYR A 76 7.55 -6.03 -12.28
N LEU A 77 7.26 -6.45 -13.52
CA LEU A 77 5.92 -6.38 -14.07
C LEU A 77 4.94 -7.33 -13.38
N ALA A 78 5.41 -8.51 -12.94
CA ALA A 78 4.59 -9.42 -12.15
C ALA A 78 4.21 -8.83 -10.79
N ILE A 79 5.18 -8.22 -10.09
CA ILE A 79 4.93 -7.53 -8.80
C ILE A 79 4.03 -6.32 -9.03
N LEU A 80 4.32 -5.48 -10.01
CA LEU A 80 3.53 -4.28 -10.31
C LEU A 80 2.09 -4.64 -10.70
N GLY A 81 1.91 -5.65 -11.56
CA GLY A 81 0.61 -6.10 -12.01
C GLY A 81 -0.23 -6.64 -10.85
N SER A 82 0.33 -7.57 -10.07
CA SER A 82 -0.35 -8.12 -8.89
C SER A 82 -0.64 -7.05 -7.83
N HIS A 83 0.31 -6.16 -7.53
CA HIS A 83 0.10 -5.02 -6.65
C HIS A 83 -1.06 -4.14 -7.10
N THR A 84 -1.09 -3.75 -8.37
CA THR A 84 -2.12 -2.84 -8.92
C THR A 84 -3.50 -3.46 -8.87
N LEU A 85 -3.63 -4.74 -9.26
CA LEU A 85 -4.90 -5.47 -9.22
C LEU A 85 -5.41 -5.61 -7.79
N LEU A 86 -4.54 -5.98 -6.85
CA LEU A 86 -4.91 -6.12 -5.45
C LEU A 86 -5.19 -4.77 -4.78
N ALA A 87 -4.50 -3.70 -5.16
CA ALA A 87 -4.78 -2.35 -4.71
C ALA A 87 -6.18 -1.88 -5.15
N ALA A 88 -6.57 -2.18 -6.39
CA ALA A 88 -7.91 -1.90 -6.88
C ALA A 88 -8.98 -2.67 -6.08
N ALA A 89 -8.74 -3.94 -5.76
CA ALA A 89 -9.62 -4.73 -4.90
C ALA A 89 -9.72 -4.12 -3.47
N LEU A 90 -8.60 -3.65 -2.91
CA LEU A 90 -8.58 -3.00 -1.59
C LEU A 90 -9.38 -1.72 -1.51
N ALA A 91 -9.41 -0.94 -2.60
CA ALA A 91 -10.22 0.28 -2.66
C ALA A 91 -11.71 0.00 -2.38
N VAL A 92 -12.19 -1.22 -2.65
CA VAL A 92 -13.55 -1.68 -2.32
C VAL A 92 -13.60 -2.38 -0.96
N LEU A 93 -12.64 -3.27 -0.68
CA LEU A 93 -12.65 -4.10 0.53
C LEU A 93 -12.46 -3.30 1.82
N VAL A 94 -11.60 -2.27 1.81
CA VAL A 94 -11.30 -1.46 3.01
C VAL A 94 -12.54 -0.68 3.48
N PRO A 95 -13.25 0.09 2.63
CA PRO A 95 -14.50 0.75 3.02
C PRO A 95 -15.55 -0.21 3.57
N ILE A 96 -15.75 -1.38 2.94
CA ILE A 96 -16.69 -2.39 3.44
C ILE A 96 -16.29 -2.88 4.83
N THR A 97 -14.99 -3.13 5.04
CA THR A 97 -14.45 -3.62 6.32
C THR A 97 -14.64 -2.57 7.43
N LEU A 98 -14.41 -1.29 7.12
CA LEU A 98 -14.60 -0.15 8.03
C LEU A 98 -16.08 0.08 8.35
N TRP A 99 -16.95 0.02 7.34
CA TRP A 99 -18.39 0.19 7.53
C TRP A 99 -18.96 -0.89 8.45
N ARG A 100 -18.50 -2.15 8.30
CA ARG A 100 -18.87 -3.23 9.23
C ARG A 100 -18.37 -2.98 10.65
N ALA A 101 -17.17 -2.43 10.79
CA ALA A 101 -16.63 -2.04 12.10
C ALA A 101 -17.44 -0.90 12.74
N TRP A 102 -17.92 0.07 11.95
CA TRP A 102 -18.75 1.17 12.42
C TRP A 102 -20.13 0.68 12.87
N ARG A 103 -20.75 -0.27 12.16
CA ARG A 103 -22.01 -0.91 12.57
C ARG A 103 -21.89 -1.87 13.77
N ASP A 104 -20.70 -1.98 14.37
CA ASP A 104 -20.35 -2.98 15.39
C ASP A 104 -20.68 -4.43 14.99
N ASP A 105 -20.73 -4.72 13.69
CA ASP A 105 -21.00 -6.06 13.14
C ASP A 105 -19.69 -6.86 13.11
N ARG A 106 -19.29 -7.33 14.29
CA ARG A 106 -17.97 -7.95 14.53
C ARG A 106 -17.77 -9.26 13.78
N GLU A 107 -18.81 -10.07 13.67
CA GLU A 107 -18.74 -11.35 12.97
C GLU A 107 -18.45 -11.14 11.48
N ARG A 108 -19.24 -10.28 10.85
CA ARG A 108 -19.09 -9.95 9.43
C ARG A 108 -17.83 -9.14 9.16
N HIS A 109 -17.40 -8.29 10.10
CA HIS A 109 -16.12 -7.60 10.03
C HIS A 109 -14.96 -8.60 10.02
N ARG A 110 -14.89 -9.54 10.98
CA ARG A 110 -13.83 -10.57 11.05
C ARG A 110 -13.78 -11.43 9.79
N ARG A 111 -14.94 -11.83 9.26
CA ARG A 111 -15.03 -12.66 8.04
C ARG A 111 -14.43 -11.98 6.80
N ILE A 112 -14.54 -10.66 6.67
CA ILE A 112 -13.90 -9.92 5.57
C ILE A 112 -12.46 -9.56 5.93
N ALA A 113 -12.20 -9.13 7.16
CA ALA A 113 -10.88 -8.71 7.62
C ALA A 113 -9.81 -9.81 7.47
N ARG A 114 -10.18 -11.10 7.55
CA ARG A 114 -9.24 -12.22 7.29
C ARG A 114 -8.65 -12.21 5.88
N TRP A 115 -9.34 -11.59 4.92
CA TRP A 115 -8.92 -11.45 3.53
C TRP A 115 -8.40 -10.04 3.26
N THR A 116 -9.08 -9.01 3.76
CA THR A 116 -8.65 -7.61 3.59
C THR A 116 -7.27 -7.38 4.20
N TRP A 117 -7.00 -7.86 5.42
CA TRP A 117 -5.73 -7.63 6.10
C TRP A 117 -4.50 -8.17 5.34
N PRO A 118 -4.44 -9.46 4.92
CA PRO A 118 -3.26 -9.95 4.21
C PRO A 118 -3.08 -9.30 2.84
N ILE A 119 -4.17 -9.03 2.11
CA ILE A 119 -4.10 -8.30 0.83
C ILE A 119 -3.55 -6.88 1.06
N TRP A 120 -4.02 -6.21 2.10
CA TRP A 120 -3.59 -4.85 2.43
C TRP A 120 -2.13 -4.79 2.84
N LEU A 121 -1.68 -5.76 3.64
CA LEU A 121 -0.27 -5.87 3.98
C LEU A 121 0.59 -6.16 2.74
N TYR A 122 0.15 -7.07 1.87
CA TYR A 122 0.84 -7.40 0.63
C TYR A 122 1.02 -6.15 -0.26
N VAL A 123 -0.05 -5.41 -0.52
CA VAL A 123 0.00 -4.18 -1.33
C VAL A 123 0.92 -3.15 -0.69
N SER A 124 0.84 -2.94 0.63
CA SER A 124 1.69 -1.99 1.34
C SER A 124 3.18 -2.35 1.22
N VAL A 125 3.54 -3.62 1.40
CA VAL A 125 4.93 -4.08 1.28
C VAL A 125 5.43 -4.00 -0.16
N THR A 126 4.63 -4.47 -1.12
CA THR A 126 5.02 -4.45 -2.54
C THR A 126 5.14 -3.03 -3.08
N GLY A 127 4.39 -2.05 -2.56
CA GLY A 127 4.57 -0.64 -2.91
C GLY A 127 5.98 -0.12 -2.57
N VAL A 128 6.53 -0.51 -1.41
CA VAL A 128 7.92 -0.21 -1.04
C VAL A 128 8.90 -0.93 -1.95
N VAL A 129 8.65 -2.21 -2.25
CA VAL A 129 9.51 -3.00 -3.14
C VAL A 129 9.57 -2.39 -4.55
N ILE A 130 8.44 -1.96 -5.11
CA ILE A 130 8.37 -1.29 -6.41
C ILE A 130 9.23 -0.02 -6.41
N TYR A 131 9.17 0.77 -5.35
CA TYR A 131 10.04 1.95 -5.19
C TYR A 131 11.52 1.56 -5.14
N LEU A 132 11.90 0.58 -4.32
CA LEU A 132 13.29 0.13 -4.23
C LEU A 132 13.81 -0.38 -5.58
N MET A 133 13.00 -1.15 -6.31
CA MET A 133 13.36 -1.62 -7.65
C MET A 133 13.58 -0.46 -8.63
N LEU A 134 12.74 0.58 -8.60
CA LEU A 134 12.82 1.69 -9.54
C LEU A 134 13.95 2.68 -9.23
N TYR A 135 14.21 2.96 -7.96
CA TYR A 135 15.04 4.11 -7.56
C TYR A 135 16.32 3.74 -6.82
N VAL A 136 16.42 2.53 -6.26
CA VAL A 136 17.57 2.15 -5.40
C VAL A 136 18.37 1.01 -6.02
N TRP A 137 17.73 -0.10 -6.37
CA TRP A 137 18.41 -1.29 -6.88
C TRP A 137 18.70 -1.21 -8.37
N PHE A 138 17.78 -0.62 -9.13
CA PHE A 138 17.91 -0.48 -10.58
C PHE A 138 17.55 0.95 -11.03
N PRO A 139 18.26 1.97 -10.52
CA PRO A 139 18.03 3.36 -10.92
C PRO A 139 18.25 3.52 -12.43
N ALA A 140 17.42 4.35 -13.07
CA ALA A 140 17.60 4.64 -14.48
C ALA A 140 18.97 5.30 -14.73
N PRO A 141 19.65 4.99 -15.85
CA PRO A 141 20.86 5.69 -16.24
C PRO A 141 20.60 7.21 -16.33
N PRO A 142 21.56 8.06 -15.95
CA PRO A 142 21.42 9.50 -16.13
C PRO A 142 21.13 9.82 -17.61
N ALA A 143 20.16 10.71 -17.84
CA ALA A 143 19.87 11.20 -19.19
C ALA A 143 21.14 11.86 -19.73
N ARG A 144 21.62 11.38 -20.89
CA ARG A 144 22.74 11.98 -21.62
C ARG A 144 22.31 13.28 -22.30
#